data_AF-A0A9P7RX21-F1
#
_entry.id   AF-A0A9P7RX21-F1
#
_cell.length_a   1.000
_cell.length_b   1.000
_cell.length_c   1.000
_cell.angle_alpha   90.00
_cell.angle_beta   90.00
_cell.angle_gamma   90.00
#
_symmetry.space_group_name_H-M   'P 1'
#
loop_
_entity.id
_entity.type
_entity.pdbx_description
1 polymer ?
#
loop_
_entity_poly.entity_id
_entity_poly.type
_entity_poly.pdbx_seq_one_letter_code
_entity_poly.pdbx_strand_id
1 'polypeptide(L)'
;MLNGRFLRQRDEFEDALTQLCVARNLLNELADAAPTSRDQALATFFSDEIGPEIRYCAHELGRSKAYDVEGIVHEISGGYKNKLVEGCDSILAKFKDEVTFGKGESLKKLEPLIWEKEPVPVRNPELVDVLLKVQQAEKKLRAFSGATDGKNSAPGSKKGVAAYDAILLALSDAEEVARKLSEAEQSSGQSPNSASGSRNLHFIHNFITYQLLSHRIQRDLLLVSALTLQATSTQKGLQTTKGNTPQVDSRLFPATVKLLDTILQSLEQMRTLSIVEETPDLASAVEARISYTKARRCLEVSRCYAPLKKYAESLALLQHLNIHIRETNSLMSLSPTDAISSATPSFYIICSTDVAKLENEASTESLRFKREWLTYNGGSVSGDPTLYKKPLFFNIALNYVDLNVDRLQKRVGKLQVVPPTVVVAPSAVKSETVAQKKAAQIEHEPRPATPEPRIAPARSGLSSLLGGWWGKS
;
A
#
# COMPACT_ATOMS: atom_id res chain seq x y z
N MET A 1 -20.81 31.81 27.43
CA MET A 1 -21.24 30.44 27.02
C MET A 1 -22.07 29.75 28.09
N LEU A 2 -21.52 29.39 29.25
CA LEU A 2 -22.26 28.64 30.30
C LEU A 2 -23.57 29.30 30.72
N ASN A 3 -23.57 30.62 30.94
CA ASN A 3 -24.78 31.35 31.33
C ASN A 3 -25.84 31.35 30.22
N GLY A 4 -25.44 31.50 28.95
CA GLY A 4 -26.35 31.37 27.81
C GLY A 4 -26.97 29.97 27.71
N ARG A 5 -26.19 28.90 27.94
CA ARG A 5 -26.70 27.52 28.02
C ARG A 5 -27.71 27.34 29.15
N PHE A 6 -27.41 27.91 30.32
CA PHE A 6 -28.28 27.85 31.48
C PHE A 6 -29.63 28.57 31.24
N LEU A 7 -29.60 29.77 30.67
CA LEU A 7 -30.80 30.53 30.33
C LEU A 7 -31.66 29.83 29.28
N ARG A 8 -31.02 29.18 28.29
CA ARG A 8 -31.73 28.36 27.30
C ARG A 8 -32.48 27.20 27.95
N GLN A 9 -31.91 26.56 28.98
CA GLN A 9 -32.58 25.48 29.72
C GLN A 9 -33.76 25.97 30.58
N ARG A 10 -33.86 27.28 30.81
CA ARG A 10 -34.95 27.94 31.53
C ARG A 10 -35.99 28.55 30.59
N ASP A 11 -35.89 28.31 29.29
CA ASP A 11 -36.73 28.90 28.24
C ASP A 11 -36.64 30.44 28.15
N GLU A 12 -35.59 31.03 28.73
CA GLU A 12 -35.29 32.47 28.66
C GLU A 12 -34.51 32.76 27.35
N PHE A 13 -35.17 32.53 26.20
CA PHE A 13 -34.51 32.45 24.89
C PHE A 13 -33.88 33.77 24.41
N GLU A 14 -34.44 34.92 24.77
CA GLU A 14 -33.93 36.24 24.35
C GLU A 14 -32.57 36.55 24.98
N ASP A 15 -32.47 36.39 26.30
CA ASP A 15 -31.23 36.60 27.04
C ASP A 15 -30.20 35.50 26.72
N ALA A 16 -30.65 34.26 26.57
CA ALA A 16 -29.81 33.15 26.13
C ALA A 16 -29.19 33.44 24.77
N LEU A 17 -29.98 33.88 23.78
CA LEU A 17 -29.51 34.18 22.43
C LEU A 17 -28.46 35.30 22.45
N THR A 18 -28.73 36.38 23.18
CA THR A 18 -27.78 37.50 23.33
C THR A 18 -26.43 37.04 23.87
N GLN A 19 -26.43 36.23 24.93
CA GLN A 19 -25.21 35.74 25.55
C GLN A 19 -24.44 34.71 24.72
N LEU A 20 -25.16 33.85 24.01
CA LEU A 20 -24.56 32.86 23.11
C LEU A 20 -23.96 33.56 21.88
N CYS A 21 -24.63 34.57 21.31
CA CYS A 21 -24.09 35.36 20.20
C CYS A 21 -22.82 36.12 20.58
N VAL A 22 -22.81 36.82 21.73
CA VAL A 22 -21.60 37.50 22.22
C VAL A 22 -20.47 36.51 22.44
N ALA A 23 -20.75 35.35 23.06
CA ALA A 23 -19.74 34.30 23.23
C ALA A 23 -19.20 33.78 21.89
N ARG A 24 -20.06 33.56 20.89
CA ARG A 24 -19.68 33.12 19.54
C ARG A 24 -18.81 34.15 18.83
N ASN A 25 -19.17 35.43 18.92
CA ASN A 25 -18.36 36.51 18.36
C ASN A 25 -16.97 36.59 19.01
N LEU A 26 -16.88 36.47 20.34
CA LEU A 26 -15.59 36.43 21.03
C LEU A 26 -14.74 35.23 20.62
N LEU A 27 -15.35 34.06 20.47
CA LEU A 27 -14.64 32.87 19.98
C LEU A 27 -14.17 33.03 18.53
N ASN A 28 -14.93 33.70 17.66
CA ASN A 28 -14.47 34.06 16.30
C ASN A 28 -13.26 34.98 16.35
N GLU A 29 -13.31 36.05 17.16
CA GLU A 29 -12.18 36.99 17.32
C GLU A 29 -10.93 36.28 17.87
N LEU A 30 -11.10 35.34 18.80
CA LEU A 30 -10.01 34.51 19.32
C LEU A 30 -9.45 33.55 18.26
N ALA A 31 -10.30 32.97 17.43
CA ALA A 31 -9.86 32.08 16.34
C ALA A 31 -9.06 32.85 15.28
N ASP A 32 -9.51 34.05 14.91
CA ASP A 32 -8.86 34.90 13.91
C ASP A 32 -7.51 35.44 14.40
N ALA A 33 -7.42 35.76 15.69
CA ALA A 33 -6.21 36.26 16.33
C ALA A 33 -5.35 35.16 16.97
N ALA A 34 -5.62 33.86 16.73
CA ALA A 34 -4.92 32.78 17.42
C ALA A 34 -3.43 32.69 17.05
N PRO A 35 -2.51 32.56 18.04
CA PRO A 35 -1.07 32.41 17.77
C PRO A 35 -0.72 31.03 17.22
N THR A 36 -1.40 29.98 17.70
CA THR A 36 -1.16 28.59 17.32
C THR A 36 -2.38 27.97 16.64
N SER A 37 -2.16 26.96 15.78
CA SER A 37 -3.29 26.23 15.17
C SER A 37 -4.11 25.46 16.20
N ARG A 38 -3.53 25.13 17.36
CA ARG A 38 -4.25 24.46 18.45
C ARG A 38 -5.25 25.42 19.09
N ASP A 39 -4.85 26.66 19.36
CA ASP A 39 -5.75 27.67 19.94
C ASP A 39 -6.86 28.06 18.96
N GLN A 40 -6.52 28.16 17.67
CA GLN A 40 -7.50 28.37 16.60
C GLN A 40 -8.52 27.22 16.55
N ALA A 41 -8.05 25.97 16.57
CA ALA A 41 -8.92 24.80 16.57
C ALA A 41 -9.80 24.74 17.82
N LEU A 42 -9.25 25.07 18.99
CA LEU A 42 -10.00 25.12 20.25
C LEU A 42 -11.12 26.18 20.21
N ALA A 43 -10.83 27.39 19.73
CA ALA A 43 -11.82 28.44 19.60
C ALA A 43 -12.92 28.08 18.59
N THR A 44 -12.53 27.45 17.46
CA THR A 44 -13.45 26.93 16.44
C THR A 44 -14.29 25.75 16.95
N PHE A 45 -13.72 24.88 17.78
CA PHE A 45 -14.42 23.75 18.37
C PHE A 45 -15.57 24.21 19.29
N PHE A 46 -15.30 25.09 20.24
CA PHE A 46 -16.35 25.63 21.12
C PHE A 46 -17.39 26.46 20.37
N SER A 47 -16.93 27.12 19.31
CA SER A 47 -17.77 27.87 18.38
C SER A 47 -18.80 26.99 17.66
N ASP A 48 -18.36 25.84 17.17
CA ASP A 48 -19.23 24.85 16.51
C ASP A 48 -20.23 24.25 17.51
N GLU A 49 -19.84 24.04 18.77
CA GLU A 49 -20.75 23.52 19.80
C GLU A 49 -21.95 24.43 20.08
N ILE A 50 -21.73 25.76 20.09
CA ILE A 50 -22.80 26.73 20.44
C ILE A 50 -23.65 27.13 19.23
N GLY A 51 -23.20 26.87 18.01
CA GLY A 51 -23.94 27.21 16.78
C GLY A 51 -25.36 26.62 16.73
N PRO A 52 -25.55 25.31 17.00
CA PRO A 52 -26.88 24.70 17.09
C PRO A 52 -27.76 25.30 18.19
N GLU A 53 -27.17 25.72 19.32
CA GLU A 53 -27.91 26.36 20.42
C GLU A 53 -28.42 27.74 20.03
N ILE A 54 -27.61 28.53 19.33
CA ILE A 54 -28.00 29.83 18.76
C ILE A 54 -29.15 29.65 17.77
N ARG A 55 -29.04 28.67 16.86
CA ARG A 55 -30.08 28.32 15.90
C ARG A 55 -31.39 27.94 16.59
N TYR A 56 -31.32 27.17 17.66
CA TYR A 56 -32.48 26.77 18.45
C TYR A 56 -33.16 27.98 19.12
N CYS A 57 -32.42 28.82 19.85
CA CYS A 57 -32.99 30.01 20.47
C CYS A 57 -33.61 30.97 19.44
N ALA A 58 -32.96 31.14 18.28
CA ALA A 58 -33.49 31.98 17.21
C ALA A 58 -34.80 31.43 16.62
N HIS A 59 -34.92 30.10 16.52
CA HIS A 59 -36.14 29.43 16.07
C HIS A 59 -37.29 29.63 17.06
N GLU A 60 -37.06 29.41 18.36
CA GLU A 60 -38.08 29.59 19.41
C GLU A 60 -38.58 31.05 19.50
N LEU A 61 -37.72 32.02 19.20
CA LEU A 61 -38.10 33.44 19.11
C LEU A 61 -38.80 33.82 17.79
N GLY A 62 -39.06 32.86 16.89
CA GLY A 62 -39.79 33.09 15.64
C GLY A 62 -39.00 33.85 14.56
N ARG A 63 -37.65 33.86 14.60
CA ARG A 63 -36.84 34.51 13.56
C ARG A 63 -36.94 33.74 12.23
N SER A 64 -37.27 34.45 11.15
CA SER A 64 -37.43 33.87 9.81
C SER A 64 -36.16 33.24 9.23
N LYS A 65 -34.97 33.74 9.62
CA LYS A 65 -33.65 33.23 9.20
C LYS A 65 -32.89 32.56 10.34
N ALA A 66 -33.57 31.77 11.18
CA ALA A 66 -32.94 31.09 12.32
C ALA A 66 -31.73 30.19 11.95
N TYR A 67 -31.65 29.71 10.70
CA TYR A 67 -30.55 28.89 10.21
C TYR A 67 -29.24 29.66 9.98
N ASP A 68 -29.30 30.98 9.77
CA ASP A 68 -28.17 31.87 9.47
C ASP A 68 -27.49 32.35 10.76
N VAL A 69 -26.72 31.45 11.38
CA VAL A 69 -26.06 31.68 12.67
C VAL A 69 -25.09 32.88 12.59
N GLU A 70 -24.31 33.00 11.52
CA GLU A 70 -23.34 34.09 11.37
C GLU A 70 -24.02 35.45 11.23
N GLY A 71 -25.10 35.54 10.44
CA GLY A 71 -25.91 36.76 10.34
C GLY A 71 -26.49 37.19 11.69
N ILE A 72 -27.04 36.23 12.45
CA ILE A 72 -27.60 36.48 13.79
C ILE A 72 -26.51 36.96 14.76
N VAL A 73 -25.33 36.33 14.75
CA VAL A 73 -24.20 36.70 15.60
C VAL A 73 -23.73 38.12 15.28
N HIS A 74 -23.61 38.49 14.01
CA HIS A 74 -23.20 39.82 13.60
C HIS A 74 -24.22 40.90 14.01
N GLU A 75 -25.52 40.64 13.83
CA GLU A 75 -26.61 41.56 14.21
C GLU A 75 -26.62 41.83 15.73
N ILE A 76 -26.55 40.77 16.54
CA ILE A 76 -26.76 40.87 17.99
C ILE A 76 -25.47 41.28 18.70
N SER A 77 -24.32 40.71 18.35
CA SER A 77 -23.09 40.91 19.12
C SER A 77 -22.60 42.36 19.10
N GLY A 78 -22.83 43.10 18.00
CA GLY A 78 -22.42 44.51 17.87
C GLY A 78 -23.05 45.42 18.92
N GLY A 79 -24.30 45.19 19.32
CA GLY A 79 -25.02 46.01 20.29
C GLY A 79 -24.83 45.60 21.76
N TYR A 80 -24.39 44.36 21.99
CA TYR A 80 -24.37 43.75 23.34
C TYR A 80 -22.97 43.40 23.86
N LYS A 81 -21.94 43.32 23.02
CA LYS A 81 -20.57 42.95 23.47
C LYS A 81 -20.05 43.82 24.61
N ASN A 82 -20.16 45.14 24.48
CA ASN A 82 -19.66 46.09 25.47
C ASN A 82 -20.62 46.27 26.68
N LYS A 83 -21.86 45.80 26.56
CA LYS A 83 -22.83 45.78 27.67
C LYS A 83 -22.60 44.58 28.58
N LEU A 84 -22.24 43.43 27.99
CA LEU A 84 -21.97 42.20 28.74
C LEU A 84 -20.54 42.09 29.23
N VAL A 85 -19.58 42.62 28.48
CA VAL A 85 -18.17 42.63 28.84
C VAL A 85 -17.68 44.07 28.80
N GLU A 86 -17.43 44.63 29.99
CA GLU A 86 -16.96 46.01 30.11
C GLU A 86 -15.61 46.19 29.42
N GLY A 87 -15.51 47.18 28.53
CA GLY A 87 -14.28 47.47 27.80
C GLY A 87 -13.84 46.38 26.81
N CYS A 88 -14.75 45.50 26.37
CA CYS A 88 -14.44 44.36 25.50
C CYS A 88 -13.58 44.72 24.28
N ASP A 89 -13.93 45.80 23.59
CA ASP A 89 -13.19 46.24 22.38
C ASP A 89 -11.74 46.63 22.68
N SER A 90 -11.50 47.26 23.83
CA SER A 90 -10.15 47.63 24.26
C SER A 90 -9.31 46.40 24.63
N ILE A 91 -9.96 45.37 25.19
CA ILE A 91 -9.30 44.11 25.55
C ILE A 91 -8.94 43.33 24.28
N LEU A 92 -9.86 43.23 23.32
CA LEU A 92 -9.61 42.57 22.03
C LEU A 92 -8.50 43.28 21.24
N ALA A 93 -8.47 44.61 21.25
CA ALA A 93 -7.39 45.37 20.61
C ALA A 93 -6.02 45.06 21.25
N LYS A 94 -5.93 45.10 22.60
CA LYS A 94 -4.70 44.75 23.32
C LYS A 94 -4.26 43.30 23.05
N PHE A 95 -5.20 42.36 23.04
CA PHE A 95 -4.93 40.96 22.75
C PHE A 95 -4.36 40.79 21.34
N LYS A 96 -4.98 41.42 20.33
CA LYS A 96 -4.48 41.38 18.95
C LYS A 96 -3.08 41.98 18.84
N ASP A 97 -2.80 43.07 19.53
CA ASP A 97 -1.47 43.67 19.56
C ASP A 97 -0.45 42.70 20.20
N GLU A 98 -0.74 42.17 21.38
CA GLU A 98 0.14 41.22 22.10
C GLU A 98 0.46 39.97 21.26
N VAL A 99 -0.54 39.38 20.59
CA VAL A 99 -0.32 38.21 19.73
C VAL A 99 0.51 38.57 18.49
N THR A 100 0.30 39.75 17.91
CA THR A 100 1.05 40.19 16.72
C THR A 100 2.53 40.46 17.04
N PHE A 101 2.83 40.96 18.24
CA PHE A 101 4.21 41.27 18.66
C PHE A 101 4.92 40.11 19.39
N GLY A 102 4.21 39.03 19.73
CA GLY A 102 4.75 37.81 20.35
C GLY A 102 5.65 36.99 19.40
N LYS A 103 6.97 37.19 19.49
CA LYS A 103 7.99 36.60 18.59
C LYS A 103 8.25 35.08 18.68
N GLY A 104 7.44 34.28 19.39
CA GLY A 104 7.81 32.91 19.77
C GLY A 104 6.97 31.75 19.23
N GLU A 105 5.67 31.96 18.99
CA GLU A 105 4.72 30.83 18.85
C GLU A 105 4.29 30.49 17.42
N SER A 106 4.72 31.29 16.43
CA SER A 106 4.47 31.05 15.01
C SER A 106 4.99 29.69 14.50
N LEU A 107 5.91 29.05 15.24
CA LEU A 107 6.46 27.72 14.94
C LEU A 107 5.46 26.57 15.18
N LYS A 108 4.33 26.81 15.86
CA LYS A 108 3.28 25.79 16.12
C LYS A 108 2.06 25.94 15.20
N LYS A 109 2.22 26.61 14.06
CA LYS A 109 1.18 26.67 13.03
C LYS A 109 1.27 25.44 12.13
N LEU A 110 0.16 24.72 12.03
CA LEU A 110 -0.01 23.56 11.17
C LEU A 110 -0.09 24.05 9.72
N GLU A 111 0.78 23.52 8.85
CA GLU A 111 0.68 23.80 7.42
C GLU A 111 -0.62 23.19 6.86
N PRO A 112 -1.28 23.84 5.89
CA PRO A 112 -2.53 23.34 5.34
C PRO A 112 -2.31 21.97 4.70
N LEU A 113 -3.06 20.98 5.20
CA LEU A 113 -3.12 19.64 4.63
C LEU A 113 -4.05 19.67 3.42
N ILE A 114 -3.63 19.10 2.29
CA ILE A 114 -4.39 19.14 1.04
C ILE A 114 -4.67 17.71 0.57
N TRP A 115 -5.93 17.42 0.25
CA TRP A 115 -6.38 16.20 -0.42
C TRP A 115 -7.19 16.58 -1.65
N GLU A 116 -6.83 16.09 -2.84
CA GLU A 116 -7.51 16.41 -4.11
C GLU A 116 -7.72 17.93 -4.38
N LYS A 117 -6.77 18.76 -3.92
CA LYS A 117 -6.81 20.24 -3.98
C LYS A 117 -7.76 20.91 -2.98
N GLU A 118 -8.42 20.15 -2.12
CA GLU A 118 -9.23 20.67 -1.01
C GLU A 118 -8.43 20.63 0.31
N PRO A 119 -8.58 21.65 1.18
CA PRO A 119 -7.94 21.65 2.48
C PRO A 119 -8.64 20.64 3.43
N VAL A 120 -7.85 19.83 4.13
CA VAL A 120 -8.37 18.91 5.15
C VAL A 120 -8.76 19.70 6.41
N PRO A 121 -10.03 19.70 6.83
CA PRO A 121 -10.51 20.54 7.93
C PRO A 121 -10.11 19.98 9.30
N VAL A 122 -9.04 20.50 9.91
CA VAL A 122 -8.61 20.09 11.26
C VAL A 122 -9.27 20.99 12.31
N ARG A 123 -10.38 20.54 12.89
CA ARG A 123 -11.13 21.31 13.91
C ARG A 123 -10.83 20.90 15.35
N ASN A 124 -10.29 19.71 15.58
CA ASN A 124 -10.02 19.22 16.93
C ASN A 124 -8.58 19.57 17.37
N PRO A 125 -8.38 20.22 18.54
CA PRO A 125 -7.05 20.59 19.02
C PRO A 125 -6.12 19.39 19.27
N GLU A 126 -6.64 18.23 19.65
CA GLU A 126 -5.83 17.01 19.84
C GLU A 126 -5.23 16.51 18.52
N LEU A 127 -6.00 16.63 17.42
CA LEU A 127 -5.51 16.29 16.09
C LEU A 127 -4.41 17.25 15.63
N VAL A 128 -4.50 18.54 15.97
CA VAL A 128 -3.46 19.52 15.64
C VAL A 128 -2.12 19.11 16.22
N ASP A 129 -2.08 18.70 17.50
CA ASP A 129 -0.84 18.37 18.19
C ASP A 129 -0.12 17.15 17.56
N VAL A 130 -0.87 16.12 17.20
CA VAL A 130 -0.30 14.93 16.53
C VAL A 130 0.09 15.23 15.08
N LEU A 131 -0.70 16.01 14.35
CA LEU A 131 -0.38 16.38 12.96
C LEU A 131 0.84 17.31 12.87
N LEU A 132 1.07 18.17 13.87
CA LEU A 132 2.30 18.95 13.98
C LEU A 132 3.54 18.04 14.11
N LYS A 133 3.46 16.96 14.89
CA LYS A 133 4.54 15.96 14.98
C LYS A 133 4.76 15.25 13.64
N VAL A 134 3.68 14.92 12.92
CA VAL A 134 3.75 14.34 11.57
C VAL A 134 4.48 15.29 10.63
N GLN A 135 4.11 16.58 10.58
CA GLN A 135 4.76 17.58 9.73
C GLN A 135 6.24 17.76 10.07
N GLN A 136 6.60 17.72 11.36
CA GLN A 136 8.00 17.76 11.78
C GLN A 136 8.79 16.54 11.32
N ALA A 137 8.19 15.34 11.41
CA ALA A 137 8.80 14.11 10.93
C ALA A 137 8.92 14.09 9.40
N GLU A 138 7.92 14.60 8.69
CA GLU A 138 7.94 14.73 7.23
C GLU A 138 9.01 15.71 6.75
N LYS A 139 9.17 16.86 7.40
CA LYS A 139 10.27 17.80 7.12
C LYS A 139 11.64 17.14 7.29
N LYS A 140 11.82 16.34 8.34
CA LYS A 140 13.06 15.56 8.56
C LYS A 140 13.28 14.52 7.46
N LEU A 141 12.24 13.82 7.03
CA LEU A 141 12.31 12.85 5.94
C LEU A 141 12.66 13.53 4.60
N ARG A 142 12.02 14.66 4.28
CA ARG A 142 12.30 15.44 3.07
C ARG A 142 13.73 15.99 3.06
N ALA A 143 14.21 16.48 4.20
CA ALA A 143 15.60 16.94 4.34
C ALA A 143 16.61 15.80 4.10
N PHE A 144 16.29 14.58 4.52
CA PHE A 144 17.11 13.41 4.26
C PHE A 144 17.10 13.01 2.77
N SER A 145 15.92 12.98 2.13
CA SER A 145 15.78 12.63 0.71
C SER A 145 16.36 13.67 -0.24
N GLY A 146 16.42 14.95 0.17
CA GLY A 146 17.00 16.05 -0.61
C GLY A 146 18.52 16.25 -0.42
N ALA A 147 19.14 15.60 0.57
CA ALA A 147 20.57 15.71 0.80
C ALA A 147 21.36 14.85 -0.21
N THR A 148 21.99 15.51 -1.19
CA THR A 148 22.83 14.94 -2.26
C THR A 148 24.19 14.41 -1.78
N ASP A 149 24.31 13.94 -0.53
CA ASP A 149 25.54 13.32 -0.04
C ASP A 149 25.57 11.84 -0.44
N GLY A 150 26.34 11.53 -1.49
CA GLY A 150 26.46 10.23 -2.18
C GLY A 150 26.92 9.01 -1.35
N LYS A 151 26.89 9.06 -0.02
CA LYS A 151 27.05 7.91 0.88
C LYS A 151 25.84 7.65 1.79
N ASN A 152 25.00 8.64 2.06
CA ASN A 152 23.82 8.49 2.94
C ASN A 152 22.53 8.14 2.17
N SER A 153 22.51 8.37 0.84
CA SER A 153 21.35 8.18 -0.04
C SER A 153 21.26 6.80 -0.71
N ALA A 154 22.12 5.84 -0.32
CA ALA A 154 22.06 4.49 -0.87
C ALA A 154 20.70 3.83 -0.54
N PRO A 155 20.06 3.11 -1.48
CA PRO A 155 18.83 2.38 -1.20
C PRO A 155 19.08 1.35 -0.10
N GLY A 156 18.34 1.42 1.00
CA GLY A 156 18.57 0.59 2.19
C GLY A 156 19.49 1.18 3.25
N SER A 157 19.90 2.45 3.16
CA SER A 157 20.73 3.04 4.20
C SER A 157 19.97 3.03 5.55
N LYS A 158 20.66 2.64 6.64
CA LYS A 158 20.08 2.63 7.99
C LYS A 158 19.41 3.95 8.35
N LYS A 159 20.00 5.07 7.92
CA LYS A 159 19.49 6.41 8.17
C LYS A 159 18.21 6.70 7.40
N GLY A 160 18.10 6.21 6.16
CA GLY A 160 16.87 6.34 5.37
C GLY A 160 15.73 5.53 5.96
N VAL A 161 15.99 4.28 6.36
CA VAL A 161 14.98 3.44 7.04
C VAL A 161 14.55 4.08 8.37
N ALA A 162 15.50 4.59 9.17
CA ALA A 162 15.19 5.27 10.43
C ALA A 162 14.37 6.56 10.24
N ALA A 163 14.59 7.31 9.16
CA ALA A 163 13.77 8.47 8.84
C ALA A 163 12.32 8.08 8.52
N TYR A 164 12.12 6.97 7.79
CA TYR A 164 10.79 6.40 7.57
C TYR A 164 10.15 5.88 8.86
N ASP A 165 10.90 5.21 9.73
CA ASP A 165 10.36 4.71 11.00
C ASP A 165 9.91 5.85 11.93
N ALA A 166 10.59 7.01 11.89
CA ALA A 166 10.20 8.19 12.66
C ALA A 166 8.85 8.79 12.20
N ILE A 167 8.61 8.90 10.89
CA ILE A 167 7.31 9.37 10.38
C ILE A 167 6.20 8.34 10.60
N LEU A 168 6.50 7.04 10.46
CA LEU A 168 5.53 5.98 10.72
C LEU A 168 5.08 5.94 12.17
N LEU A 169 5.98 6.21 13.11
CA LEU A 169 5.65 6.37 14.52
C LEU A 169 4.70 7.56 14.73
N ALA A 170 5.05 8.73 14.19
CA ALA A 170 4.21 9.93 14.32
C ALA A 170 2.81 9.74 13.68
N LEU A 171 2.72 9.04 12.54
CA LEU A 171 1.46 8.72 11.88
C LEU A 171 0.64 7.68 12.63
N SER A 172 1.28 6.74 13.33
CA SER A 172 0.60 5.73 14.16
C SER A 172 -0.02 6.40 15.40
N ASP A 173 0.72 7.31 16.06
CA ASP A 173 0.17 8.12 17.14
C ASP A 173 -1.02 8.97 16.65
N ALA A 174 -0.92 9.55 15.45
CA ALA A 174 -2.00 10.35 14.87
C ALA A 174 -3.23 9.49 14.47
N GLU A 175 -3.01 8.29 13.94
CA GLU A 175 -4.08 7.34 13.60
C GLU A 175 -4.83 6.91 14.86
N GLU A 176 -4.13 6.62 15.95
CA GLU A 176 -4.74 6.20 17.21
C GLU A 176 -5.64 7.31 17.79
N VAL A 177 -5.19 8.56 17.76
CA VAL A 177 -5.99 9.72 18.19
C VAL A 177 -7.20 9.91 17.28
N ALA A 178 -7.01 9.91 15.96
CA ALA A 178 -8.11 10.07 15.01
C ALA A 178 -9.16 8.96 15.13
N ARG A 179 -8.73 7.71 15.34
CA ARG A 179 -9.60 6.57 15.55
C ARG A 179 -10.41 6.70 16.82
N LYS A 180 -9.76 7.01 17.96
CA LYS A 180 -10.46 7.22 19.24
C LYS A 180 -11.48 8.35 19.17
N LEU A 181 -11.15 9.46 18.50
CA LEU A 181 -12.09 10.57 18.30
C LEU A 181 -13.28 10.16 17.42
N SER A 182 -13.03 9.41 16.34
CA SER A 182 -14.10 8.88 15.49
C SER A 182 -15.01 7.90 16.23
N GLU A 183 -14.45 7.01 17.04
CA GLU A 183 -15.20 6.03 17.85
C GLU A 183 -16.00 6.73 18.96
N ALA A 184 -15.42 7.74 19.62
CA ALA A 184 -16.10 8.51 20.66
C ALA A 184 -17.33 9.23 20.12
N GLU A 185 -17.22 9.88 18.95
CA GLU A 185 -18.34 10.54 18.29
C GLU A 185 -19.45 9.58 17.86
N GLN A 186 -19.08 8.39 17.37
CA GLN A 186 -20.07 7.33 17.05
C GLN A 186 -20.81 6.84 18.30
N SER A 187 -20.11 6.74 19.44
CA SER A 187 -20.68 6.29 20.71
C SER A 187 -21.53 7.34 21.43
N SER A 188 -21.26 8.63 21.21
CA SER A 188 -21.93 9.75 21.90
C SER A 188 -23.39 9.94 21.46
N GLY A 189 -23.89 9.21 20.45
CA GLY A 189 -25.29 9.24 20.04
C GLY A 189 -25.82 10.62 19.64
N GLN A 190 -24.92 11.57 19.31
CA GLN A 190 -25.32 12.91 18.89
C GLN A 190 -26.19 12.83 17.63
N SER A 191 -27.24 13.66 17.62
CA SER A 191 -28.26 13.71 16.59
C SER A 191 -27.64 13.76 15.18
N PRO A 192 -28.23 13.10 14.16
CA PRO A 192 -27.73 13.11 12.77
C PRO A 192 -27.59 14.52 12.16
N ASN A 193 -28.09 15.57 12.82
CA ASN A 193 -27.86 16.97 12.44
C ASN A 193 -26.44 17.49 12.76
N SER A 194 -25.64 16.77 13.55
CA SER A 194 -24.19 17.01 13.75
C SER A 194 -23.31 16.38 12.64
N ALA A 195 -23.92 15.83 11.58
CA ALA A 195 -23.27 14.99 10.56
C ALA A 195 -21.98 15.54 9.95
N SER A 196 -21.76 16.87 9.95
CA SER A 196 -20.53 17.46 9.43
C SER A 196 -19.31 17.10 10.28
N GLY A 197 -19.41 17.10 11.62
CA GLY A 197 -18.29 16.79 12.51
C GLY A 197 -17.83 15.34 12.42
N SER A 198 -18.78 14.40 12.46
CA SER A 198 -18.50 12.96 12.35
C SER A 198 -17.92 12.58 10.98
N ARG A 199 -18.47 13.13 9.87
CA ARG A 199 -17.92 12.90 8.53
C ARG A 199 -16.50 13.45 8.40
N ASN A 200 -16.21 14.61 8.97
CA ASN A 200 -14.87 15.20 8.95
C ASN A 200 -13.86 14.34 9.72
N LEU A 201 -14.21 13.82 10.89
CA LEU A 201 -13.30 12.96 11.67
C LEU A 201 -13.03 11.62 11.00
N HIS A 202 -14.06 10.99 10.43
CA HIS A 202 -13.90 9.77 9.64
C HIS A 202 -13.00 10.01 8.41
N PHE A 203 -13.18 11.14 7.72
CA PHE A 203 -12.33 11.54 6.61
C PHE A 203 -10.87 11.72 7.05
N ILE A 204 -10.62 12.44 8.15
CA ILE A 204 -9.26 12.66 8.69
C ILE A 204 -8.62 11.33 9.07
N HIS A 205 -9.35 10.42 9.72
CA HIS A 205 -8.84 9.09 10.04
C HIS A 205 -8.41 8.32 8.79
N ASN A 206 -9.27 8.26 7.75
CA ASN A 206 -8.90 7.62 6.48
C ASN A 206 -7.71 8.30 5.80
N PHE A 207 -7.63 9.63 5.83
CA PHE A 207 -6.52 10.40 5.29
C PHE A 207 -5.20 10.05 6.00
N ILE A 208 -5.18 10.05 7.33
CA ILE A 208 -3.98 9.70 8.11
C ILE A 208 -3.58 8.23 7.84
N THR A 209 -4.55 7.31 7.80
CA THR A 209 -4.30 5.90 7.50
C THR A 209 -3.73 5.72 6.09
N TYR A 210 -4.23 6.45 5.10
CA TYR A 210 -3.67 6.45 3.75
C TYR A 210 -2.21 6.92 3.73
N GLN A 211 -1.88 8.01 4.43
CA GLN A 211 -0.51 8.50 4.54
C GLN A 211 0.42 7.49 5.24
N LEU A 212 -0.06 6.87 6.33
CA LEU A 212 0.65 5.82 7.06
C LEU A 212 0.99 4.65 6.15
N LEU A 213 0.00 4.13 5.41
CA LEU A 213 0.19 3.01 4.48
C LEU A 213 1.12 3.38 3.34
N SER A 214 1.00 4.59 2.79
CA SER A 214 1.86 5.11 1.71
C SER A 214 3.34 5.15 2.13
N HIS A 215 3.64 5.69 3.32
CA HIS A 215 5.01 5.72 3.85
C HIS A 215 5.54 4.34 4.22
N ARG A 216 4.68 3.43 4.69
CA ARG A 216 5.06 2.04 4.98
C ARG A 216 5.49 1.34 3.69
N ILE A 217 4.71 1.50 2.62
CA ILE A 217 5.03 0.96 1.29
C ILE A 217 6.36 1.53 0.78
N GLN A 218 6.60 2.84 0.91
CA GLN A 218 7.89 3.44 0.50
C GLN A 218 9.09 2.83 1.24
N ARG A 219 8.99 2.68 2.57
CA ARG A 219 10.04 2.05 3.38
C ARG A 219 10.29 0.61 2.92
N ASP A 220 9.23 -0.17 2.72
CA ASP A 220 9.35 -1.57 2.36
C ASP A 220 9.87 -1.75 0.92
N LEU A 221 9.49 -0.87 -0.02
CA LEU A 221 10.06 -0.81 -1.36
C LEU A 221 11.56 -0.46 -1.34
N LEU A 222 11.96 0.47 -0.48
CA LEU A 222 13.37 0.80 -0.25
C LEU A 222 14.13 -0.43 0.28
N LEU A 223 13.57 -1.19 1.23
CA LEU A 223 14.17 -2.43 1.72
C LEU A 223 14.27 -3.50 0.62
N VAL A 224 13.24 -3.66 -0.21
CA VAL A 224 13.29 -4.56 -1.37
C VAL A 224 14.42 -4.17 -2.31
N SER A 225 14.54 -2.88 -2.65
CA SER A 225 15.60 -2.40 -3.53
C SER A 225 17.01 -2.68 -2.96
N ALA A 226 17.18 -2.56 -1.64
CA ALA A 226 18.43 -2.88 -0.95
C ALA A 226 18.80 -4.36 -1.07
N LEU A 227 17.82 -5.27 -0.90
CA LEU A 227 18.03 -6.70 -1.08
C LEU A 227 18.37 -7.06 -2.53
N THR A 228 17.71 -6.42 -3.51
CA THR A 228 18.01 -6.63 -4.94
C THR A 228 19.42 -6.16 -5.30
N LEU A 229 19.89 -5.04 -4.74
CA LEU A 229 21.26 -4.58 -4.92
C LEU A 229 22.29 -5.53 -4.30
N GLN A 230 22.00 -6.11 -3.15
CA GLN A 230 22.86 -7.15 -2.54
C GLN A 230 22.92 -8.41 -3.42
N ALA A 231 21.79 -8.85 -3.97
CA ALA A 231 21.72 -9.99 -4.88
C ALA A 231 22.52 -9.78 -6.19
N THR A 232 22.59 -8.54 -6.70
CA THR A 232 23.34 -8.22 -7.94
C THR A 232 24.83 -7.96 -7.68
N SER A 233 25.21 -7.38 -6.53
CA SER A 233 26.61 -7.16 -6.16
C SER A 233 27.38 -8.47 -5.95
N THR A 234 26.74 -9.47 -5.34
CA THR A 234 27.29 -10.82 -5.17
C THR A 234 27.53 -11.54 -6.50
N GLN A 235 26.78 -11.21 -7.55
CA GLN A 235 27.05 -11.73 -8.90
C GLN A 235 28.27 -11.10 -9.58
N LYS A 236 28.60 -9.82 -9.30
CA LYS A 236 29.75 -9.13 -9.92
C LYS A 236 31.09 -9.50 -9.26
N GLY A 237 31.10 -9.74 -7.94
CA GLY A 237 32.32 -10.07 -7.19
C GLY A 237 32.91 -11.45 -7.48
N LEU A 238 32.12 -12.39 -8.01
CA LEU A 238 32.53 -13.78 -8.27
C LEU A 238 32.99 -14.06 -9.70
N GLN A 239 32.97 -13.08 -10.61
CA GLN A 239 33.38 -13.28 -12.01
C GLN A 239 34.91 -13.44 -12.21
N THR A 240 35.73 -13.35 -11.15
CA THR A 240 37.20 -13.41 -11.25
C THR A 240 37.83 -14.74 -10.86
N THR A 241 37.07 -15.74 -10.40
CA THR A 241 37.63 -17.07 -10.04
C THR A 241 37.00 -18.18 -10.87
N LYS A 242 37.82 -18.81 -11.72
CA LYS A 242 37.48 -19.92 -12.62
C LYS A 242 36.59 -20.98 -11.92
N GLY A 243 35.41 -21.23 -12.48
CA GLY A 243 34.73 -22.53 -12.40
C GLY A 243 33.42 -22.61 -11.61
N ASN A 244 33.10 -21.67 -10.73
CA ASN A 244 31.82 -21.70 -10.00
C ASN A 244 30.84 -20.66 -10.54
N THR A 245 29.66 -21.11 -10.98
CA THR A 245 28.53 -20.24 -11.32
C THR A 245 28.28 -19.24 -10.18
N PRO A 246 28.05 -17.94 -10.45
CA PRO A 246 27.77 -16.96 -9.41
C PRO A 246 26.50 -17.36 -8.67
N GLN A 247 26.66 -17.94 -7.49
CA GLN A 247 25.54 -18.39 -6.68
C GLN A 247 25.02 -17.19 -5.88
N VAL A 248 23.94 -16.60 -6.35
CA VAL A 248 23.15 -15.65 -5.55
C VAL A 248 22.75 -16.35 -4.27
N ASP A 249 22.90 -15.69 -3.12
CA ASP A 249 22.41 -16.24 -1.86
C ASP A 249 20.89 -16.45 -1.95
N SER A 250 20.49 -17.72 -2.06
CA SER A 250 19.10 -18.15 -2.20
C SER A 250 18.19 -17.69 -1.06
N ARG A 251 18.76 -17.26 0.07
CA ARG A 251 18.02 -16.72 1.23
C ARG A 251 17.49 -15.32 1.00
N LEU A 252 17.99 -14.60 0.00
CA LEU A 252 17.53 -13.26 -0.35
C LEU A 252 16.10 -13.28 -0.92
N PHE A 253 15.75 -14.29 -1.72
CA PHE A 253 14.41 -14.37 -2.33
C PHE A 253 13.29 -14.53 -1.29
N PRO A 254 13.37 -15.43 -0.28
CA PRO A 254 12.39 -15.47 0.81
C PRO A 254 12.27 -14.17 1.60
N ALA A 255 13.37 -13.43 1.79
CA ALA A 255 13.35 -12.13 2.46
C ALA A 255 12.60 -11.07 1.62
N THR A 256 12.86 -11.03 0.31
CA THR A 256 12.11 -10.18 -0.63
C THR A 256 10.62 -10.53 -0.64
N VAL A 257 10.27 -11.81 -0.66
CA VAL A 257 8.86 -12.26 -0.62
C VAL A 257 8.14 -11.73 0.61
N LYS A 258 8.76 -11.80 1.81
CA LYS A 258 8.14 -11.27 3.04
C LYS A 258 7.89 -9.76 2.99
N LEU A 259 8.79 -9.00 2.39
CA LEU A 259 8.58 -7.55 2.19
C LEU A 259 7.46 -7.28 1.18
N LEU A 260 7.40 -8.05 0.08
CA LEU A 260 6.30 -7.95 -0.88
C LEU A 260 4.95 -8.33 -0.26
N ASP A 261 4.91 -9.31 0.64
CA ASP A 261 3.70 -9.66 1.41
C ASP A 261 3.26 -8.50 2.31
N THR A 262 4.20 -7.78 2.94
CA THR A 262 3.90 -6.62 3.78
C THR A 262 3.39 -5.44 2.95
N ILE A 263 3.96 -5.24 1.75
CA ILE A 263 3.47 -4.24 0.78
C ILE A 263 2.05 -4.60 0.31
N LEU A 264 1.79 -5.88 -0.01
CA LEU A 264 0.46 -6.35 -0.39
C LEU A 264 -0.56 -6.13 0.71
N GLN A 265 -0.23 -6.48 1.96
CA GLN A 265 -1.10 -6.22 3.10
C GLN A 265 -1.44 -4.72 3.22
N SER A 266 -0.45 -3.85 3.04
CA SER A 266 -0.64 -2.40 3.14
C SER A 266 -1.51 -1.86 1.99
N LEU A 267 -1.34 -2.38 0.77
CA LEU A 267 -2.18 -2.03 -0.38
C LEU A 267 -3.61 -2.57 -0.24
N GLU A 268 -3.79 -3.78 0.29
CA GLU A 268 -5.12 -4.35 0.56
C GLU A 268 -5.87 -3.58 1.64
N GLN A 269 -5.18 -3.10 2.67
CA GLN A 269 -5.74 -2.17 3.66
C GLN A 269 -6.07 -0.80 3.04
N MET A 270 -5.22 -0.29 2.15
CA MET A 270 -5.45 0.98 1.46
C MET A 270 -6.70 0.92 0.56
N ARG A 271 -6.92 -0.22 -0.09
CA ARG A 271 -8.10 -0.45 -0.95
C ARG A 271 -9.43 -0.28 -0.20
N THR A 272 -9.49 -0.61 1.08
CA THR A 272 -10.73 -0.55 1.88
C THR A 272 -11.00 0.83 2.49
N LEU A 273 -10.16 1.82 2.21
CA LEU A 273 -10.37 3.18 2.73
C LEU A 273 -11.44 3.89 1.90
N SER A 274 -12.38 4.56 2.55
CA SER A 274 -13.48 5.23 1.84
C SER A 274 -12.99 6.29 0.86
N ILE A 275 -11.92 7.01 1.21
CA ILE A 275 -11.29 8.02 0.34
C ILE A 275 -10.63 7.43 -0.92
N VAL A 276 -10.37 6.12 -0.92
CA VAL A 276 -9.85 5.40 -2.10
C VAL A 276 -11.02 4.86 -2.91
N GLU A 277 -12.02 4.25 -2.25
CA GLU A 277 -13.22 3.72 -2.91
C GLU A 277 -14.05 4.80 -3.61
N GLU A 278 -14.13 6.01 -3.05
CA GLU A 278 -14.87 7.14 -3.61
C GLU A 278 -14.19 7.74 -4.87
N THR A 279 -12.88 7.52 -5.05
CA THR A 279 -12.12 8.06 -6.19
C THR A 279 -11.73 6.93 -7.16
N PRO A 280 -12.46 6.75 -8.29
CA PRO A 280 -12.27 5.60 -9.18
C PRO A 280 -10.86 5.50 -9.79
N ASP A 281 -10.25 6.64 -10.11
CA ASP A 281 -8.87 6.68 -10.63
C ASP A 281 -7.86 6.20 -9.57
N LEU A 282 -8.05 6.60 -8.31
CA LEU A 282 -7.20 6.18 -7.20
C LEU A 282 -7.41 4.70 -6.88
N ALA A 283 -8.66 4.22 -6.86
CA ALA A 283 -8.99 2.81 -6.68
C ALA A 283 -8.32 1.92 -7.75
N SER A 284 -8.45 2.29 -9.03
CA SER A 284 -7.78 1.59 -10.13
C SER A 284 -6.25 1.60 -9.98
N ALA A 285 -5.68 2.75 -9.57
CA ALA A 285 -4.24 2.88 -9.33
C ALA A 285 -3.74 1.99 -8.17
N VAL A 286 -4.51 1.82 -7.10
CA VAL A 286 -4.21 0.90 -5.99
C VAL A 286 -4.30 -0.55 -6.47
N GLU A 287 -5.36 -0.93 -7.18
CA GLU A 287 -5.51 -2.28 -7.72
C GLU A 287 -4.39 -2.65 -8.71
N ALA A 288 -3.96 -1.71 -9.56
CA ALA A 288 -2.84 -1.93 -10.47
C ALA A 288 -1.56 -2.29 -9.69
N ARG A 289 -1.32 -1.65 -8.54
CA ARG A 289 -0.17 -1.92 -7.67
C ARG A 289 -0.31 -3.22 -6.91
N ILE A 290 -1.52 -3.60 -6.50
CA ILE A 290 -1.79 -4.92 -5.92
C ILE A 290 -1.43 -6.00 -6.93
N SER A 291 -1.95 -5.94 -8.16
CA SER A 291 -1.66 -6.93 -9.20
C SER A 291 -0.17 -6.96 -9.55
N TYR A 292 0.45 -5.79 -9.72
CA TYR A 292 1.88 -5.71 -10.03
C TYR A 292 2.75 -6.30 -8.91
N THR A 293 2.41 -6.06 -7.65
CA THR A 293 3.13 -6.62 -6.50
C THR A 293 2.93 -8.15 -6.41
N LYS A 294 1.73 -8.67 -6.72
CA LYS A 294 1.47 -10.11 -6.85
C LYS A 294 2.34 -10.73 -7.95
N ALA A 295 2.49 -10.08 -9.11
CA ALA A 295 3.37 -10.52 -10.18
C ALA A 295 4.84 -10.63 -9.71
N ARG A 296 5.35 -9.58 -9.05
CA ARG A 296 6.70 -9.58 -8.47
C ARG A 296 6.89 -10.69 -7.44
N ARG A 297 5.89 -10.90 -6.59
CA ARG A 297 5.91 -11.98 -5.59
C ARG A 297 6.01 -13.35 -6.24
N CYS A 298 5.22 -13.62 -7.29
CA CYS A 298 5.30 -14.87 -8.04
C CYS A 298 6.70 -15.12 -8.61
N LEU A 299 7.38 -14.09 -9.12
CA LEU A 299 8.76 -14.20 -9.61
C LEU A 299 9.70 -14.64 -8.49
N GLU A 300 9.69 -13.94 -7.37
CA GLU A 300 10.59 -14.20 -6.24
C GLU A 300 10.33 -15.58 -5.61
N VAL A 301 9.07 -16.00 -5.49
CA VAL A 301 8.73 -17.35 -5.03
C VAL A 301 9.19 -18.41 -6.04
N SER A 302 9.08 -18.16 -7.35
CA SER A 302 9.56 -19.11 -8.37
C SER A 302 11.07 -19.34 -8.25
N ARG A 303 11.82 -18.30 -7.88
CA ARG A 303 13.27 -18.35 -7.61
C ARG A 303 13.60 -19.14 -6.36
N CYS A 304 12.75 -19.12 -5.32
CA CYS A 304 12.91 -19.97 -4.13
C CYS A 304 12.82 -21.47 -4.45
N TYR A 305 11.96 -21.86 -5.41
CA TYR A 305 11.74 -23.27 -5.76
C TYR A 305 12.82 -23.86 -6.67
N ALA A 306 13.52 -23.03 -7.45
CA ALA A 306 14.50 -23.51 -8.42
C ALA A 306 15.71 -24.25 -7.79
N PRO A 307 16.33 -23.78 -6.69
CA PRO A 307 17.37 -24.54 -5.99
C PRO A 307 16.90 -25.90 -5.48
N LEU A 308 15.61 -26.04 -5.16
CA LEU A 308 14.98 -27.28 -4.69
C LEU A 308 14.61 -28.24 -5.84
N LYS A 309 14.96 -27.91 -7.09
CA LYS A 309 14.64 -28.68 -8.31
C LYS A 309 13.14 -28.87 -8.55
N LYS A 310 12.31 -28.03 -7.92
CA LYS A 310 10.85 -27.97 -8.09
C LYS A 310 10.47 -27.11 -9.30
N TYR A 311 10.94 -27.54 -10.47
CA TYR A 311 10.85 -26.75 -11.69
C TYR A 311 9.42 -26.61 -12.22
N ALA A 312 8.55 -27.60 -11.99
CA ALA A 312 7.15 -27.53 -12.39
C ALA A 312 6.42 -26.41 -11.62
N GLU A 313 6.64 -26.35 -10.31
CA GLU A 313 6.09 -25.32 -9.43
C GLU A 313 6.64 -23.93 -9.77
N SER A 314 7.95 -23.80 -10.03
CA SER A 314 8.55 -22.56 -10.52
C SER A 314 7.90 -22.07 -11.81
N LEU A 315 7.67 -22.97 -12.78
CA LEU A 315 7.05 -22.61 -14.06
C LEU A 315 5.57 -22.25 -13.92
N ALA A 316 4.82 -22.94 -13.06
CA ALA A 316 3.42 -22.59 -12.76
C ALA A 316 3.31 -21.20 -12.13
N LEU A 317 4.23 -20.83 -11.23
CA LEU A 317 4.29 -19.49 -10.64
C LEU A 317 4.58 -18.41 -11.69
N LEU A 318 5.47 -18.68 -12.65
CA LEU A 318 5.73 -17.76 -13.76
C LEU A 318 4.52 -17.63 -14.72
N GLN A 319 3.68 -18.66 -14.85
CA GLN A 319 2.42 -18.56 -15.58
C GLN A 319 1.42 -17.65 -14.84
N HIS A 320 1.28 -17.79 -13.51
CA HIS A 320 0.44 -16.90 -12.70
C HIS A 320 0.93 -15.45 -12.73
N LEU A 321 2.26 -15.24 -12.72
CA LEU A 321 2.84 -13.92 -12.90
C LEU A 321 2.34 -13.24 -14.18
N ASN A 322 2.29 -13.94 -15.31
CA ASN A 322 1.82 -13.37 -16.58
C ASN A 322 0.33 -12.98 -16.53
N ILE A 323 -0.49 -13.66 -15.73
CA ILE A 323 -1.89 -13.28 -15.51
C ILE A 323 -1.95 -11.92 -14.79
N HIS A 324 -1.19 -11.77 -13.71
CA HIS A 324 -1.11 -10.51 -12.97
C HIS A 324 -0.49 -9.37 -13.80
N ILE A 325 0.46 -9.64 -14.69
CA ILE A 325 0.96 -8.62 -15.62
C ILE A 325 -0.14 -8.13 -16.56
N ARG A 326 -0.96 -9.02 -17.11
CA ARG A 326 -2.08 -8.65 -17.98
C ARG A 326 -3.12 -7.83 -17.22
N GLU A 327 -3.47 -8.25 -16.01
CA GLU A 327 -4.37 -7.51 -15.12
C GLU A 327 -3.82 -6.12 -14.79
N THR A 328 -2.53 -6.02 -14.43
CA THR A 328 -1.83 -4.74 -14.20
C THR A 328 -1.95 -3.81 -15.42
N ASN A 329 -1.63 -4.32 -16.62
CA ASN A 329 -1.72 -3.53 -17.85
C ASN A 329 -3.16 -3.08 -18.14
N SER A 330 -4.14 -3.95 -17.90
CA SER A 330 -5.56 -3.61 -18.04
C SER A 330 -5.94 -2.47 -17.11
N LEU A 331 -5.57 -2.54 -15.83
CA LEU A 331 -5.88 -1.53 -14.82
C LEU A 331 -5.19 -0.19 -15.12
N MET A 332 -3.92 -0.23 -15.53
CA MET A 332 -3.18 0.95 -15.97
C MET A 332 -3.79 1.62 -17.21
N SER A 333 -4.53 0.88 -18.04
CA SER A 333 -5.21 1.43 -19.21
C SER A 333 -6.57 2.07 -18.92
N LEU A 334 -7.13 1.88 -17.72
CA LEU A 334 -8.44 2.41 -17.34
C LEU A 334 -8.42 3.93 -17.12
N SER A 335 -7.27 4.51 -16.78
CA SER A 335 -7.13 5.95 -16.52
C SER A 335 -5.93 6.51 -17.31
N PRO A 336 -6.07 7.69 -17.94
CA PRO A 336 -4.98 8.29 -18.71
C PRO A 336 -3.82 8.77 -17.83
N THR A 337 -4.09 9.04 -16.55
CA THR A 337 -3.12 9.54 -15.59
C THR A 337 -3.18 8.72 -14.31
N ASP A 338 -2.04 8.12 -13.92
CA ASP A 338 -1.93 7.36 -12.68
C ASP A 338 -1.86 8.30 -11.47
N ALA A 339 -2.95 8.35 -10.68
CA ALA A 339 -3.10 9.23 -9.52
C ALA A 339 -1.98 9.08 -8.48
N ILE A 340 -1.39 7.89 -8.33
CA ILE A 340 -0.34 7.65 -7.34
C ILE A 340 1.06 7.96 -7.91
N SER A 341 1.32 7.62 -9.17
CA SER A 341 2.63 7.93 -9.79
C SER A 341 2.80 9.43 -10.07
N SER A 342 1.70 10.14 -10.33
CA SER A 342 1.69 11.60 -10.55
C SER A 342 1.59 12.43 -9.26
N ALA A 343 1.27 11.79 -8.12
CA ALA A 343 1.23 12.46 -6.83
C ALA A 343 2.60 12.99 -6.40
N THR A 344 2.59 14.04 -5.58
CA THR A 344 3.79 14.61 -4.96
C THR A 344 3.64 14.56 -3.43
N PRO A 345 4.40 13.70 -2.72
CA PRO A 345 5.34 12.70 -3.22
C PRO A 345 4.64 11.44 -3.75
N SER A 346 5.21 10.80 -4.77
CA SER A 346 4.77 9.48 -5.21
C SER A 346 5.32 8.39 -4.29
N PHE A 347 4.48 7.42 -3.92
CA PHE A 347 4.87 6.39 -2.95
C PHE A 347 5.17 5.02 -3.58
N TYR A 348 4.61 4.75 -4.76
CA TYR A 348 4.87 3.54 -5.53
C TYR A 348 4.73 3.88 -7.01
N ILE A 349 5.85 4.17 -7.67
CA ILE A 349 5.89 4.45 -9.11
C ILE A 349 5.81 3.13 -9.87
N ILE A 350 4.88 3.03 -10.81
CA ILE A 350 4.84 1.97 -11.82
C ILE A 350 4.73 2.62 -13.20
N CYS A 351 5.51 2.14 -14.17
CA CYS A 351 5.37 2.55 -15.55
C CYS A 351 5.34 1.33 -16.49
N SER A 352 4.84 1.52 -17.71
CA SER A 352 4.75 0.43 -18.70
C SER A 352 6.11 -0.24 -18.95
N THR A 353 7.21 0.52 -18.86
CA THR A 353 8.56 -0.06 -19.02
C THR A 353 8.93 -1.02 -17.89
N ASP A 354 8.48 -0.78 -16.65
CA ASP A 354 8.77 -1.65 -15.52
C ASP A 354 7.95 -2.93 -15.56
N VAL A 355 6.71 -2.85 -16.07
CA VAL A 355 5.88 -4.01 -16.36
C VAL A 355 6.51 -4.86 -17.47
N ALA A 356 6.95 -4.23 -18.56
CA ALA A 356 7.62 -4.93 -19.66
C ALA A 356 8.97 -5.55 -19.22
N LYS A 357 9.75 -4.88 -18.35
CA LYS A 357 10.96 -5.47 -17.76
C LYS A 357 10.64 -6.72 -16.97
N LEU A 358 9.61 -6.68 -16.12
CA LEU A 358 9.20 -7.84 -15.32
C LEU A 358 8.71 -9.00 -16.21
N GLU A 359 7.99 -8.72 -17.29
CA GLU A 359 7.57 -9.71 -18.29
C GLU A 359 8.75 -10.37 -19.00
N ASN A 360 9.75 -9.56 -19.41
CA ASN A 360 10.97 -10.04 -20.03
C ASN A 360 11.81 -10.89 -19.06
N GLU A 361 11.91 -10.48 -17.80
CA GLU A 361 12.59 -11.23 -16.74
C GLU A 361 11.90 -12.58 -16.49
N ALA A 362 10.57 -12.60 -16.40
CA ALA A 362 9.80 -13.83 -16.26
C ALA A 362 9.97 -14.77 -17.46
N SER A 363 10.01 -14.23 -18.68
CA SER A 363 10.27 -15.01 -19.91
C SER A 363 11.67 -15.63 -19.91
N THR A 364 12.66 -14.86 -19.46
CA THR A 364 14.06 -15.31 -19.36
C THR A 364 14.21 -16.41 -18.31
N GLU A 365 13.66 -16.22 -17.11
CA GLU A 365 13.67 -17.22 -16.04
C GLU A 365 12.86 -18.47 -16.44
N SER A 366 11.75 -18.32 -17.18
CA SER A 366 10.99 -19.45 -17.69
C SER A 366 11.82 -20.32 -18.64
N LEU A 367 12.56 -19.70 -19.56
CA LEU A 367 13.47 -20.42 -20.46
C LEU A 367 14.61 -21.09 -19.68
N ARG A 368 15.17 -20.40 -18.69
CA ARG A 368 16.20 -20.95 -17.81
C ARG A 368 15.70 -22.18 -17.06
N PHE A 369 14.57 -22.09 -16.36
CA PHE A 369 14.00 -23.21 -15.60
C PHE A 369 13.62 -24.38 -16.51
N LYS A 370 13.09 -24.14 -17.72
CA LYS A 370 12.84 -25.21 -18.70
C LYS A 370 14.13 -25.93 -19.12
N ARG A 371 15.21 -25.19 -19.37
CA ARG A 371 16.52 -25.77 -19.71
C ARG A 371 17.09 -26.57 -18.53
N GLU A 372 17.07 -26.00 -17.33
CA GLU A 372 17.54 -26.68 -16.12
C GLU A 372 16.69 -27.92 -15.78
N TRP A 373 15.39 -27.88 -16.04
CA TRP A 373 14.52 -29.05 -15.85
C TRP A 373 14.81 -30.14 -16.88
N LEU A 374 15.07 -29.76 -18.14
CA LEU A 374 15.49 -30.71 -19.17
C LEU A 374 16.81 -31.40 -18.79
N THR A 375 17.81 -30.62 -18.34
CA THR A 375 19.11 -31.16 -17.92
C THR A 375 19.00 -32.02 -16.67
N TYR A 376 18.19 -31.62 -15.69
CA TYR A 376 17.91 -32.41 -14.50
C TYR A 376 17.32 -33.80 -14.84
N ASN A 377 16.50 -33.89 -15.90
CA ASN A 377 15.94 -35.15 -16.38
C ASN A 377 16.87 -35.94 -17.32
N GLY A 378 18.12 -35.50 -17.55
CA GLY A 378 19.09 -36.19 -18.40
C GLY A 378 19.12 -35.75 -19.86
N GLY A 379 18.33 -34.75 -20.25
CA GLY A 379 18.38 -34.16 -21.58
C GLY A 379 19.52 -33.16 -21.72
N SER A 380 20.06 -32.97 -22.94
CA SER A 380 21.05 -31.93 -23.21
C SER A 380 20.72 -31.23 -24.52
N VAL A 381 20.92 -29.90 -24.55
CA VAL A 381 20.73 -29.08 -25.77
C VAL A 381 21.99 -29.09 -26.64
N SER A 382 23.15 -29.46 -26.09
CA SER A 382 24.47 -29.37 -26.74
C SER A 382 25.29 -30.67 -26.63
N GLY A 383 24.70 -31.76 -26.13
CA GLY A 383 25.40 -33.02 -25.91
C GLY A 383 25.41 -33.92 -27.15
N ASP A 384 26.39 -34.83 -27.21
CA ASP A 384 26.47 -35.85 -28.24
C ASP A 384 25.20 -36.71 -28.25
N PRO A 385 24.57 -36.96 -29.43
CA PRO A 385 23.32 -37.72 -29.54
C PRO A 385 23.38 -39.13 -28.94
N THR A 386 24.59 -39.69 -28.83
CA THR A 386 24.88 -41.05 -28.37
C THR A 386 24.92 -41.21 -26.85
N LEU A 387 25.14 -40.11 -26.10
CA LEU A 387 25.12 -40.10 -24.62
C LEU A 387 23.77 -39.66 -24.05
N TYR A 388 22.76 -39.51 -24.92
CA TYR A 388 21.45 -38.99 -24.57
C TYR A 388 20.65 -39.97 -23.70
N LYS A 389 20.47 -39.64 -22.42
CA LYS A 389 19.49 -40.35 -21.57
C LYS A 389 18.12 -39.74 -21.83
N LYS A 390 17.23 -40.50 -22.47
CA LYS A 390 15.85 -40.08 -22.77
C LYS A 390 15.18 -39.51 -21.52
N PRO A 391 14.82 -38.21 -21.49
CA PRO A 391 14.16 -37.60 -20.35
C PRO A 391 12.87 -38.32 -19.98
N LEU A 392 12.61 -38.44 -18.68
CA LEU A 392 11.42 -39.12 -18.13
C LEU A 392 10.10 -38.62 -18.73
N PHE A 393 10.01 -37.31 -19.04
CA PHE A 393 8.83 -36.74 -19.70
C PHE A 393 8.52 -37.43 -21.04
N PHE A 394 9.53 -37.76 -21.84
CA PHE A 394 9.33 -38.44 -23.12
C PHE A 394 8.92 -39.91 -22.94
N ASN A 395 9.13 -40.52 -21.78
CA ASN A 395 8.56 -41.84 -21.49
C ASN A 395 7.08 -41.72 -21.14
N ILE A 396 6.69 -40.69 -20.39
CA ILE A 396 5.28 -40.49 -20.00
C ILE A 396 4.43 -39.97 -21.16
N ALA A 397 4.92 -38.97 -21.91
CA ALA A 397 4.18 -38.32 -22.98
C ALA A 397 4.08 -39.14 -24.28
N LEU A 398 5.03 -40.06 -24.53
CA LEU A 398 5.09 -40.83 -25.78
C LEU A 398 4.65 -42.28 -25.69
N ASN A 399 4.40 -42.80 -24.49
CA ASN A 399 3.86 -44.16 -24.38
C ASN A 399 2.44 -44.28 -24.95
N TYR A 400 1.74 -43.16 -25.20
CA TYR A 400 0.33 -43.15 -25.63
C TYR A 400 0.05 -42.28 -26.87
N VAL A 401 1.06 -41.62 -27.46
CA VAL A 401 0.88 -40.74 -28.62
C VAL A 401 2.05 -40.93 -29.57
N ASP A 402 1.79 -41.42 -30.78
CA ASP A 402 2.80 -41.47 -31.85
C ASP A 402 3.16 -40.04 -32.30
N LEU A 403 4.38 -39.61 -31.99
CA LEU A 403 4.92 -38.35 -32.50
C LEU A 403 5.24 -38.50 -34.00
N ASN A 404 4.51 -37.76 -34.82
CA ASN A 404 4.83 -37.61 -36.24
C ASN A 404 6.10 -36.75 -36.40
N VAL A 405 7.25 -37.42 -36.35
CA VAL A 405 8.60 -36.86 -36.46
C VAL A 405 8.79 -36.07 -37.76
N ASP A 406 8.16 -36.49 -38.86
CA ASP A 406 8.21 -35.80 -40.15
C ASP A 406 7.62 -34.40 -40.07
N ARG A 407 6.48 -34.25 -39.39
CA ARG A 407 5.83 -32.94 -39.22
C ARG A 407 6.64 -32.01 -38.32
N LEU A 408 7.36 -32.55 -37.34
CA LEU A 408 8.26 -31.77 -36.48
C LEU A 408 9.51 -31.31 -37.25
N GLN A 409 10.12 -32.20 -38.03
CA GLN A 409 11.29 -31.86 -38.84
C GLN A 409 10.98 -30.78 -39.89
N LYS A 410 9.78 -30.84 -40.50
CA LYS A 410 9.28 -29.79 -41.41
C LYS A 410 9.15 -28.42 -40.73
N ARG A 411 8.66 -28.37 -39.48
CA ARG A 411 8.55 -27.10 -38.72
C ARG A 411 9.89 -26.53 -38.29
N VAL A 412 10.90 -27.38 -38.11
CA VAL A 412 12.28 -26.98 -37.77
C VAL A 412 13.08 -26.60 -39.03
N GLY A 413 12.45 -26.58 -40.21
CA GLY A 413 13.06 -26.14 -41.47
C GLY A 413 13.99 -27.18 -42.11
N LYS A 414 13.99 -28.43 -41.65
CA LYS A 414 14.71 -29.52 -42.33
C LYS A 414 13.82 -30.09 -43.45
N LEU A 415 14.19 -29.83 -44.69
CA LEU A 415 13.55 -30.39 -45.88
C LEU A 415 13.80 -31.91 -45.93
N GLN A 416 12.74 -32.68 -46.13
CA GLN A 416 12.83 -34.14 -46.30
C GLN A 416 13.57 -34.49 -47.59
N VAL A 417 14.59 -35.36 -47.49
CA VAL A 417 15.12 -36.09 -48.65
C VAL A 417 14.12 -37.20 -48.97
N VAL A 418 13.52 -37.15 -50.16
CA VAL A 418 12.61 -38.17 -50.67
C VAL A 418 13.44 -39.43 -50.98
N PRO A 419 13.12 -40.63 -50.44
CA PRO A 419 13.76 -41.85 -50.90
C PRO A 419 13.19 -42.26 -52.28
N PRO A 420 13.99 -42.85 -53.18
CA PRO A 420 13.53 -43.19 -54.51
C PRO A 420 12.49 -44.31 -54.45
N THR A 421 11.48 -44.15 -55.29
CA THR A 421 10.36 -45.04 -55.54
C THR A 421 10.86 -46.45 -55.91
N VAL A 422 10.63 -47.44 -55.05
CA VAL A 422 10.77 -48.85 -55.44
C VAL A 422 9.40 -49.35 -55.89
N VAL A 423 9.37 -49.75 -57.16
CA VAL A 423 8.22 -50.34 -57.86
C VAL A 423 7.82 -51.66 -57.19
N VAL A 424 6.53 -51.82 -56.96
CA VAL A 424 5.90 -53.02 -56.40
C VAL A 424 5.93 -54.17 -57.41
N ALA A 425 6.28 -55.37 -56.96
CA ALA A 425 5.84 -56.63 -57.56
C ALA A 425 5.29 -57.54 -56.45
N PRO A 426 4.19 -58.29 -56.66
CA PRO A 426 3.46 -58.95 -55.59
C PRO A 426 3.98 -60.36 -55.35
N SER A 427 4.08 -60.79 -54.09
CA SER A 427 4.09 -62.23 -53.76
C SER A 427 3.70 -62.53 -52.31
N ALA A 428 2.68 -63.39 -52.23
CA ALA A 428 2.37 -64.40 -51.22
C ALA A 428 2.05 -63.96 -49.78
N VAL A 429 0.74 -63.95 -49.51
CA VAL A 429 0.15 -64.18 -48.19
C VAL A 429 0.62 -65.54 -47.65
N LYS A 430 1.27 -65.55 -46.49
CA LYS A 430 1.29 -66.70 -45.58
C LYS A 430 0.84 -66.23 -44.20
N SER A 431 -0.29 -66.78 -43.79
CA SER A 431 -0.83 -66.75 -42.43
C SER A 431 0.04 -67.58 -41.49
N GLU A 432 0.35 -67.07 -40.30
CA GLU A 432 0.47 -67.92 -39.10
C GLU A 432 0.37 -67.12 -37.79
N THR A 433 -0.73 -67.41 -37.08
CA THR A 433 -0.90 -67.61 -35.64
C THR A 433 -0.39 -66.56 -34.62
N VAL A 434 -1.39 -65.94 -33.98
CA VAL A 434 -1.30 -65.21 -32.71
C VAL A 434 -0.93 -66.18 -31.58
N ALA A 435 0.24 -65.98 -30.95
CA ALA A 435 0.57 -66.56 -29.66
C ALA A 435 0.43 -65.48 -28.57
N GLN A 436 -0.60 -65.62 -27.74
CA GLN A 436 -0.80 -64.86 -26.51
C GLN A 436 0.38 -65.09 -25.55
N LYS A 437 1.04 -64.01 -25.09
CA LYS A 437 1.90 -64.05 -23.90
C LYS A 437 1.25 -63.30 -22.75
N LYS A 438 1.21 -64.03 -21.63
CA LYS A 438 0.54 -63.78 -20.35
C LYS A 438 0.95 -62.44 -19.71
N ALA A 439 -0.05 -61.78 -19.11
CA ALA A 439 0.11 -60.64 -18.23
C ALA A 439 0.97 -61.00 -17.00
N ALA A 440 1.96 -60.16 -16.71
CA ALA A 440 2.70 -60.19 -15.45
C ALA A 440 1.95 -59.37 -14.40
N GLN A 441 1.76 -60.01 -13.25
CA GLN A 441 1.07 -59.53 -12.05
C GLN A 441 1.92 -58.45 -11.37
N ILE A 442 1.34 -57.26 -11.13
CA ILE A 442 1.98 -56.17 -10.38
C ILE A 442 1.50 -56.27 -8.92
N GLU A 443 2.43 -56.50 -8.00
CA GLU A 443 2.20 -56.41 -6.56
C GLU A 443 1.92 -54.96 -6.14
N HIS A 444 0.88 -54.76 -5.36
CA HIS A 444 0.48 -53.48 -4.78
C HIS A 444 1.13 -53.33 -3.40
N GLU A 445 2.11 -52.45 -3.25
CA GLU A 445 2.52 -51.96 -1.92
C GLU A 445 1.53 -50.87 -1.44
N PRO A 446 0.99 -50.96 -0.21
CA PRO A 446 0.13 -49.92 0.35
C PRO A 446 0.95 -48.74 0.88
N ARG A 447 0.53 -47.54 0.48
CA ARG A 447 1.09 -46.24 0.87
C ARG A 447 0.70 -45.89 2.32
N PRO A 448 1.60 -45.42 3.21
CA PRO A 448 1.20 -44.96 4.53
C PRO A 448 0.47 -43.61 4.47
N ALA A 449 -0.52 -43.43 5.35
CA ALA A 449 -1.38 -42.25 5.42
C ALA A 449 -0.67 -41.00 6.00
N THR A 450 -1.06 -39.84 5.48
CA THR A 450 -0.63 -38.50 5.88
C THR A 450 -1.08 -38.15 7.31
N PRO A 451 -0.22 -37.62 8.21
CA PRO A 451 -0.68 -37.09 9.49
C PRO A 451 -1.19 -35.63 9.36
N GLU A 452 -2.32 -35.35 10.02
CA GLU A 452 -2.94 -34.02 10.12
C GLU A 452 -2.12 -33.04 11.00
N PRO A 453 -2.20 -31.72 10.74
CA PRO A 453 -1.43 -30.72 11.49
C PRO A 453 -2.09 -30.36 12.84
N ARG A 454 -1.29 -30.39 13.91
CA ARG A 454 -1.65 -29.83 15.22
C ARG A 454 -1.43 -28.31 15.25
N ILE A 455 -2.43 -27.59 15.76
CA ILE A 455 -2.40 -26.14 16.00
C ILE A 455 -1.69 -25.86 17.32
N ALA A 456 -0.77 -24.88 17.33
CA ALA A 456 -0.19 -24.28 18.54
C ALA A 456 -0.20 -22.73 18.41
N PRO A 457 -0.36 -22.00 19.53
CA PRO A 457 -0.88 -20.64 19.52
C PRO A 457 0.15 -19.56 19.20
N ALA A 458 -0.35 -18.45 18.64
CA ALA A 458 0.39 -17.27 18.24
C ALA A 458 1.00 -16.52 19.43
N ARG A 459 2.27 -16.12 19.29
CA ARG A 459 2.86 -14.98 20.02
C ARG A 459 3.40 -13.99 19.00
N SER A 460 2.80 -12.81 18.99
CA SER A 460 3.16 -11.63 18.20
C SER A 460 4.41 -10.94 18.77
N GLY A 461 5.21 -10.32 17.90
CA GLY A 461 6.31 -9.46 18.31
C GLY A 461 7.42 -9.33 17.24
N LEU A 462 7.27 -8.37 16.33
CA LEU A 462 8.26 -8.02 15.29
C LEU A 462 9.57 -7.41 15.83
N SER A 463 9.67 -7.16 17.14
CA SER A 463 10.87 -6.58 17.78
C SER A 463 12.00 -7.59 18.03
N SER A 464 11.74 -8.90 18.02
CA SER A 464 12.78 -9.90 18.35
C SER A 464 13.61 -10.39 17.15
N LEU A 465 13.15 -10.18 15.90
CA LEU A 465 13.80 -10.75 14.70
C LEU A 465 14.78 -9.82 14.00
N LEU A 466 14.77 -8.52 14.31
CA LEU A 466 15.71 -7.54 13.73
C LEU A 466 16.96 -7.29 14.59
N GLY A 467 16.96 -7.76 15.84
CA GLY A 467 18.05 -7.52 16.81
C GLY A 467 19.31 -8.36 16.60
N GLY A 468 19.25 -9.44 15.81
CA GLY A 468 20.37 -10.38 15.65
C GLY A 468 21.36 -10.07 14.53
N TRP A 469 21.07 -9.11 13.64
CA TRP A 469 21.83 -8.92 12.40
C TRP A 469 22.79 -7.73 12.40
N TRP A 470 22.76 -6.90 13.44
CA TRP A 470 23.64 -5.73 13.58
C TRP A 470 24.60 -5.87 14.76
N GLY A 471 25.44 -6.91 14.77
CA GLY A 471 26.60 -6.93 15.67
C GLY A 471 27.33 -8.26 15.79
N LYS A 472 28.52 -8.36 15.20
CA LYS A 472 29.82 -8.28 15.89
C LYS A 472 30.94 -8.69 14.92
N SER A 473 31.99 -7.85 14.91
CA SER A 473 33.36 -7.99 14.36
C SER A 473 33.53 -8.60 12.98
#